data_AF-A0A661T861-F1
#
_entry.id   AF-A0A661T861-F1
#
_cell.length_a   1.000
_cell.length_b   1.000
_cell.length_c   1.000
_cell.angle_alpha   90.00
_cell.angle_beta   90.00
_cell.angle_gamma   90.00
#
_symmetry.space_group_name_H-M   'P 1'
#
loop_
_entity.id
_entity.type
_entity.pdbx_description
1 polymer ?
#
loop_
_entity_poly.entity_id
_entity_poly.type
_entity_poly.pdbx_seq_one_letter_code
_entity_poly.pdbx_strand_id
1 'polypeptide(L)'
;MEEETRQEEAQEEPRAESAGENEAKKPIHKMTAKELREIAREIPGVEGVHAMKKDELLAIVKEFKGIKDEGAAEKKKKKTKKPLPSARDLKKRLRVLRQEKEAARKEKDRKKVEVLRRRINRMKKLTRKAAQG
;
A
#
# COMPACT_ATOMS: atom_id res chain seq x y z
N MET A 1 1.81 14.34 69.87
CA MET A 1 0.60 14.96 69.30
C MET A 1 0.79 14.87 67.79
N GLU A 2 0.39 13.78 67.13
CA GLU A 2 -1.03 13.36 66.98
C GLU A 2 -1.82 14.58 66.47
N GLU A 3 -2.45 14.61 65.32
CA GLU A 3 -2.95 13.59 64.40
C GLU A 3 -3.20 14.28 63.06
N GLU A 4 -2.93 13.54 61.99
CA GLU A 4 -3.81 13.35 60.83
C GLU A 4 -5.01 14.29 60.65
N THR A 5 -4.98 15.09 59.59
CA THR A 5 -6.09 15.10 58.61
C THR A 5 -5.53 15.09 57.20
N ARG A 6 -5.63 13.90 56.59
CA ARG A 6 -5.66 13.64 55.15
C ARG A 6 -6.57 14.62 54.42
N GLN A 7 -6.09 15.13 53.29
CA GLN A 7 -6.78 15.27 52.00
C GLN A 7 -5.72 15.78 51.03
N GLU A 8 -5.04 14.87 50.32
CA GLU A 8 -5.34 14.55 48.92
C GLU A 8 -5.39 15.80 48.03
N GLU A 9 -4.26 16.10 47.38
CA GLU A 9 -4.26 16.52 45.98
C GLU A 9 -2.85 16.29 45.41
N ALA A 10 -2.64 15.04 44.99
CA ALA A 10 -1.59 14.72 44.05
C ALA A 10 -2.03 15.22 42.67
N GLN A 11 -1.43 16.30 42.18
CA GLN A 11 -1.37 16.60 40.75
C GLN A 11 0.05 16.99 40.38
N GLU A 12 0.77 15.94 40.01
CA GLU A 12 2.02 15.92 39.26
C GLU A 12 1.75 16.55 37.88
N GLU A 13 2.42 17.66 37.57
CA GLU A 13 2.51 18.13 36.17
C GLU A 13 3.24 17.07 35.32
N PRO A 14 2.95 16.94 34.02
CA PRO A 14 3.85 17.61 33.10
C PRO A 14 3.23 18.09 31.77
N ARG A 15 3.73 19.25 31.32
CA ARG A 15 4.29 19.46 29.97
C ARG A 15 3.30 19.38 28.80
N ALA A 16 2.69 20.52 28.53
CA ALA A 16 2.12 20.87 27.24
C ALA A 16 3.22 20.98 26.16
N GLU A 17 3.63 19.86 25.60
CA GLU A 17 4.26 19.79 24.27
C GLU A 17 3.58 18.66 23.49
N SER A 18 2.73 19.00 22.51
CA SER A 18 2.78 18.43 21.15
C SER A 18 1.49 18.64 20.35
N ALA A 19 1.70 18.96 19.08
CA ALA A 19 0.81 18.69 17.96
C ALA A 19 -0.35 19.66 17.69
N GLY A 20 -0.07 20.96 17.66
CA GLY A 20 -0.66 21.82 16.63
C GLY A 20 -0.03 21.51 15.27
N GLU A 21 -0.83 21.49 14.21
CA GLU A 21 -0.46 21.16 12.81
C GLU A 21 -0.49 19.68 12.42
N ASN A 22 -1.69 19.10 12.41
CA ASN A 22 -2.07 18.17 11.36
C ASN A 22 -3.56 18.37 11.01
N GLU A 23 -3.88 19.51 10.39
CA GLU A 23 -5.02 19.65 9.47
C GLU A 23 -4.79 18.81 8.18
N ALA A 24 -4.29 17.59 8.35
CA ALA A 24 -4.13 16.62 7.29
C ALA A 24 -5.51 16.04 6.99
N LYS A 25 -6.24 16.73 6.11
CA LYS A 25 -7.46 16.27 5.43
C LYS A 25 -7.41 14.76 5.26
N LYS A 26 -8.11 14.02 6.14
CA LYS A 26 -8.20 12.55 6.01
C LYS A 26 -8.68 12.27 4.59
N PRO A 27 -8.04 11.34 3.84
CA PRO A 27 -8.51 11.02 2.50
C PRO A 27 -9.94 10.48 2.61
N ILE A 28 -10.85 10.93 1.75
CA ILE A 28 -12.30 10.65 1.80
C ILE A 28 -12.57 9.15 1.98
N HIS A 29 -11.78 8.29 1.35
CA HIS A 29 -11.86 6.83 1.45
C HIS A 29 -11.60 6.22 2.84
N LYS A 30 -10.88 6.92 3.71
CA LYS A 30 -10.59 6.49 5.09
C LYS A 30 -11.56 7.09 6.11
N MET A 31 -12.39 8.04 5.71
CA MET A 31 -13.37 8.63 6.60
C MET A 31 -14.40 7.57 7.05
N THR A 32 -14.89 7.75 8.28
CA THR A 32 -15.96 6.93 8.86
C THR A 32 -17.32 7.40 8.33
N ALA A 33 -18.36 6.56 8.47
CA ALA A 33 -19.70 6.94 8.01
C ALA A 33 -20.25 8.18 8.74
N LYS A 34 -19.80 8.47 9.98
CA LYS A 34 -20.20 9.68 10.71
C LYS A 34 -19.60 10.94 10.08
N GLU A 35 -18.30 10.94 9.85
CA GLU A 35 -17.58 12.04 9.18
C GLU A 35 -18.12 12.29 7.77
N LEU A 36 -18.46 11.22 7.01
CA LEU A 36 -19.05 11.37 5.68
C LEU A 36 -20.48 11.94 5.72
N ARG A 37 -21.25 11.66 6.77
CA ARG A 37 -22.60 12.23 6.96
C ARG A 37 -22.56 13.71 7.31
N GLU A 38 -21.57 14.13 8.12
CA GLU A 38 -21.39 15.54 8.45
C GLU A 38 -21.06 16.35 7.20
N ILE A 39 -20.11 15.88 6.39
CA ILE A 39 -19.76 16.52 5.13
C ILE A 39 -20.95 16.50 4.14
N ALA A 40 -21.72 15.40 4.10
CA ALA A 40 -22.88 15.32 3.21
C ALA A 40 -24.06 16.22 3.63
N ARG A 41 -24.20 16.54 4.93
CA ARG A 41 -25.21 17.49 5.42
C ARG A 41 -24.89 18.94 5.06
N GLU A 42 -23.62 19.27 4.92
CA GLU A 42 -23.17 20.61 4.49
C GLU A 42 -23.41 20.84 2.99
N ILE A 43 -23.67 19.78 2.22
CA ILE A 43 -23.95 19.86 0.78
C ILE A 43 -25.42 20.29 0.58
N PRO A 44 -25.69 21.45 -0.05
CA PRO A 44 -27.05 21.87 -0.33
C PRO A 44 -27.71 20.92 -1.34
N GLY A 45 -28.87 20.36 -0.98
CA GLY A 45 -29.68 19.51 -1.86
C GLY A 45 -29.60 17.99 -1.60
N VAL A 46 -28.85 17.54 -0.59
CA VAL A 46 -28.80 16.12 -0.20
C VAL A 46 -29.70 15.87 1.02
N GLU A 47 -30.91 15.38 0.78
CA GLU A 47 -31.82 14.93 1.84
C GLU A 47 -31.66 13.41 2.09
N GLY A 48 -31.89 12.96 3.33
CA GLY A 48 -31.83 11.53 3.66
C GLY A 48 -30.43 10.97 4.00
N VAL A 49 -29.46 11.83 4.29
CA VAL A 49 -28.05 11.49 4.63
C VAL A 49 -27.91 10.41 5.72
N HIS A 50 -28.88 10.28 6.64
CA HIS A 50 -28.86 9.26 7.70
C HIS A 50 -29.14 7.84 7.21
N ALA A 51 -29.95 7.70 6.17
CA ALA A 51 -30.35 6.40 5.63
C ALA A 51 -29.34 5.86 4.61
N MET A 52 -28.46 6.71 4.09
CA MET A 52 -27.48 6.34 3.07
C MET A 52 -26.36 5.45 3.61
N LYS A 53 -25.96 4.46 2.81
CA LYS A 53 -24.82 3.59 3.11
C LYS A 53 -23.51 4.36 2.94
N LYS A 54 -22.45 3.85 3.56
CA LYS A 54 -21.11 4.48 3.49
C LYS A 54 -20.63 4.70 2.05
N ASP A 55 -20.93 3.77 1.15
CA ASP A 55 -20.51 3.85 -0.26
C ASP A 55 -21.25 4.95 -1.03
N GLU A 56 -22.54 5.16 -0.73
CA GLU A 56 -23.37 6.21 -1.33
C GLU A 56 -22.92 7.60 -0.84
N LEU A 57 -22.63 7.73 0.45
CA LEU A 57 -22.07 8.97 1.02
C LEU A 57 -20.69 9.31 0.43
N LEU A 58 -19.85 8.30 0.16
CA LEU A 58 -18.57 8.51 -0.50
C LEU A 58 -18.75 9.07 -1.92
N ALA A 59 -19.75 8.59 -2.68
CA ALA A 59 -20.01 9.06 -4.03
C ALA A 59 -20.44 10.54 -4.04
N ILE A 60 -21.42 10.89 -3.20
CA ILE A 60 -21.92 12.27 -3.08
C ILE A 60 -20.82 13.24 -2.65
N VAL A 61 -20.02 12.85 -1.65
CA VAL A 61 -18.91 13.68 -1.15
C VAL A 61 -17.79 13.81 -2.20
N LYS A 62 -17.57 12.79 -3.05
CA LYS A 62 -16.61 12.86 -4.16
C LYS A 62 -17.08 13.75 -5.30
N GLU A 63 -18.35 13.66 -5.67
CA GLU A 63 -18.99 14.49 -6.69
C GLU A 63 -18.96 15.96 -6.27
N PHE A 64 -19.34 16.26 -5.03
CA PHE A 64 -19.31 17.62 -4.50
C PHE A 64 -17.90 18.19 -4.36
N LYS A 65 -16.92 17.36 -3.93
CA LYS A 65 -15.51 17.80 -3.83
C LYS A 65 -14.79 17.85 -5.18
N GLY A 66 -15.47 17.53 -6.30
CA GLY A 66 -14.92 17.64 -7.65
C GLY A 66 -13.72 16.73 -7.92
N ILE A 67 -13.49 15.70 -7.09
CA ILE A 67 -12.39 14.76 -7.31
C ILE A 67 -12.89 13.75 -8.35
N LYS A 68 -12.73 14.10 -9.63
CA LYS A 68 -12.83 13.15 -10.74
C LYS A 68 -11.90 11.97 -10.44
N ASP A 69 -12.49 10.80 -10.24
CA ASP A 69 -11.79 9.52 -10.08
C ASP A 69 -11.05 9.15 -11.37
N GLU A 70 -9.90 9.76 -11.65
CA GLU A 70 -9.00 9.26 -12.71
C GLU A 70 -7.86 8.37 -12.19
N GLY A 71 -7.69 8.20 -10.87
CA GLY A 71 -6.43 7.64 -10.34
C GLY A 71 -6.48 6.43 -9.43
N ALA A 72 -7.63 5.98 -8.94
CA ALA A 72 -7.65 5.02 -7.81
C ALA A 72 -8.04 3.58 -8.15
N ALA A 73 -8.43 3.28 -9.39
CA ALA A 73 -8.73 1.91 -9.83
C ALA A 73 -7.49 1.00 -9.87
N GLU A 74 -6.27 1.55 -9.81
CA GLU A 74 -5.05 0.76 -9.97
C GLU A 74 -4.62 -0.04 -8.72
N LYS A 75 -5.06 0.35 -7.51
CA LYS A 75 -4.49 -0.19 -6.27
C LYS A 75 -5.14 -1.47 -5.76
N LYS A 76 -6.23 -1.93 -6.38
CA LYS A 76 -6.90 -3.20 -6.03
C LYS A 76 -6.99 -4.18 -7.19
N LYS A 77 -6.03 -4.15 -8.12
CA LYS A 77 -5.81 -5.34 -8.97
C LYS A 77 -5.43 -6.46 -8.00
N LYS A 78 -6.37 -7.39 -7.75
CA LYS A 78 -6.13 -8.72 -7.16
C LYS A 78 -4.77 -9.18 -7.67
N LYS A 79 -3.99 -9.87 -6.83
CA LYS A 79 -2.74 -10.55 -7.25
C LYS A 79 -3.08 -11.63 -8.29
N THR A 80 -3.61 -11.25 -9.44
CA THR A 80 -3.71 -12.06 -10.64
C THR A 80 -2.27 -12.44 -10.90
N LYS A 81 -2.04 -13.75 -10.89
CA LYS A 81 -0.72 -14.32 -11.15
C LYS A 81 -0.26 -13.66 -12.45
N LYS A 82 0.72 -12.75 -12.37
CA LYS A 82 1.21 -12.03 -13.56
C LYS A 82 1.48 -13.11 -14.62
N PRO A 83 0.96 -12.96 -15.84
CA PRO A 83 1.16 -13.98 -16.87
C PRO A 83 2.66 -14.26 -16.97
N LEU A 84 2.99 -15.56 -17.03
CA LEU A 84 4.38 -15.97 -17.18
C LEU A 84 4.98 -15.23 -18.39
N PRO A 85 6.21 -14.68 -18.28
CA PRO A 85 6.85 -14.06 -19.43
C PRO A 85 6.91 -15.05 -20.59
N SER A 86 6.74 -14.55 -21.82
CA SER A 86 6.81 -15.39 -23.03
C SER A 86 8.10 -16.23 -23.05
N ALA A 87 8.00 -17.47 -23.54
CA ALA A 87 9.15 -18.38 -23.64
C ALA A 87 10.32 -17.76 -24.42
N ARG A 88 10.05 -16.88 -25.39
CA ARG A 88 11.07 -16.15 -26.16
C ARG A 88 11.87 -15.19 -25.28
N ASP A 89 11.22 -14.46 -24.39
CA ASP A 89 11.88 -13.50 -23.49
C ASP A 89 12.69 -14.20 -22.41
N LEU A 90 12.19 -15.33 -21.91
CA LEU A 90 12.94 -16.18 -20.97
C LEU A 90 14.22 -16.73 -21.60
N LYS A 91 14.18 -17.12 -22.89
CA LYS A 91 15.37 -17.56 -23.66
C LYS A 91 16.36 -16.43 -23.90
N LYS A 92 15.91 -15.20 -24.20
CA LYS A 92 16.78 -14.02 -24.32
C LYS A 92 17.54 -13.76 -23.01
N ARG A 93 16.82 -13.71 -21.88
CA ARG A 93 17.41 -13.54 -20.55
C ARG A 93 18.40 -14.66 -20.20
N LEU A 94 18.12 -15.89 -20.62
CA LEU A 94 19.03 -17.03 -20.44
C LEU A 94 20.36 -16.85 -21.18
N ARG A 95 20.38 -16.23 -22.37
CA ARG A 95 21.63 -15.96 -23.10
C ARG A 95 22.48 -14.95 -22.34
N VAL A 96 21.88 -13.86 -21.88
CA VAL A 96 22.56 -12.83 -21.06
C VAL A 96 23.17 -13.42 -19.80
N LEU A 97 22.39 -14.18 -19.02
CA LEU A 97 22.88 -14.80 -17.77
C LEU A 97 24.03 -15.81 -18.01
N ARG A 98 24.09 -16.45 -19.18
CA ARG A 98 25.20 -17.35 -19.53
C ARG A 98 26.48 -16.56 -19.81
N GLN A 99 26.38 -15.45 -20.55
CA GLN A 99 27.50 -14.55 -20.81
C GLN A 99 28.03 -13.94 -19.52
N GLU A 100 27.14 -13.46 -18.64
CA GLU A 100 27.51 -12.95 -17.31
C GLU A 100 28.22 -14.03 -16.47
N LYS A 101 27.78 -15.29 -16.57
CA LYS A 101 28.41 -16.39 -15.84
C LYS A 101 29.83 -16.67 -16.36
N GLU A 102 30.04 -16.56 -17.66
CA GLU A 102 31.37 -16.70 -18.27
C GLU A 102 32.29 -15.55 -17.88
N ALA A 103 31.79 -14.32 -17.86
CA ALA A 103 32.52 -13.16 -17.35
C ALA A 103 32.90 -13.35 -15.87
N ALA A 104 31.94 -13.71 -15.01
CA ALA A 104 32.20 -13.98 -13.59
C ALA A 104 33.18 -15.14 -13.36
N ARG A 105 33.23 -16.13 -14.26
CA ARG A 105 34.24 -17.20 -14.23
C ARG A 105 35.65 -16.67 -14.53
N LYS A 106 35.78 -15.76 -15.51
CA LYS A 106 37.05 -15.11 -15.84
C LYS A 106 37.55 -14.24 -14.68
N GLU A 107 36.63 -13.51 -14.03
CA GLU A 107 36.90 -12.71 -12.83
C GLU A 107 37.17 -13.56 -11.57
N LYS A 108 37.05 -14.90 -11.65
CA LYS A 108 37.19 -15.85 -10.52
C LYS A 108 36.25 -15.56 -9.33
N ASP A 109 35.15 -14.84 -9.54
CA ASP A 109 34.16 -14.54 -8.51
C ASP A 109 33.23 -15.74 -8.28
N ARG A 110 33.62 -16.62 -7.36
CA ARG A 110 32.88 -17.87 -7.06
C ARG A 110 31.44 -17.59 -6.62
N LYS A 111 31.20 -16.53 -5.86
CA LYS A 111 29.87 -16.18 -5.33
C LYS A 111 28.95 -15.75 -6.48
N LYS A 112 29.40 -14.86 -7.37
CA LYS A 112 28.62 -14.47 -8.55
C LYS A 112 28.34 -15.65 -9.46
N VAL A 113 29.31 -16.53 -9.70
CA VAL A 113 29.11 -17.73 -10.53
C VAL A 113 28.05 -18.65 -9.94
N GLU A 114 28.00 -18.82 -8.61
CA GLU A 114 26.97 -19.63 -7.97
C GLU A 114 25.57 -19.01 -8.08
N VAL A 115 25.45 -17.70 -7.82
CA VAL A 115 24.18 -16.97 -7.96
C VAL A 115 23.65 -17.08 -9.39
N LEU A 116 24.53 -16.87 -10.39
CA LEU A 116 24.19 -16.98 -11.80
C LEU A 116 23.81 -18.41 -12.18
N ARG A 117 24.48 -19.44 -11.65
CA ARG A 117 24.09 -20.86 -11.82
C ARG A 117 22.65 -21.09 -11.33
N ARG A 118 22.32 -20.64 -10.11
CA ARG A 118 20.98 -20.79 -9.52
C ARG A 118 19.92 -20.06 -10.35
N ARG A 119 20.22 -18.83 -10.79
CA ARG A 119 19.33 -18.02 -11.62
C ARG A 119 19.07 -18.67 -12.99
N ILE A 120 20.12 -19.16 -13.66
CA ILE A 120 20.00 -19.93 -14.92
C ILE A 120 19.11 -21.15 -14.72
N ASN A 121 19.28 -21.92 -13.65
CA ASN A 121 18.45 -23.10 -13.38
C ASN A 121 16.98 -22.73 -13.17
N ARG A 122 16.70 -21.67 -12.41
CA ARG A 122 15.33 -21.17 -12.21
C ARG A 122 14.71 -20.71 -13.52
N MET A 123 15.47 -19.99 -14.35
CA MET A 123 15.00 -19.52 -15.66
C MET A 123 14.73 -20.70 -16.61
N LYS A 124 15.58 -21.73 -16.66
CA LYS A 124 15.32 -22.97 -17.43
C LYS A 124 14.03 -23.65 -16.99
N LYS A 125 13.78 -23.74 -15.67
CA LYS A 125 12.52 -24.30 -15.14
C LYS A 125 11.32 -23.46 -15.54
N LEU A 126 11.42 -22.13 -15.49
CA LEU A 126 10.36 -21.22 -15.93
C LEU A 126 10.09 -21.34 -17.44
N THR A 127 11.13 -21.46 -18.28
CA THR A 127 10.95 -21.66 -19.72
C THR A 127 10.24 -22.97 -20.05
N ARG A 128 10.53 -24.05 -19.31
CA ARG A 128 9.82 -25.33 -19.47
C ARG A 128 8.35 -25.18 -19.08
N LYS A 129 8.06 -24.54 -17.95
CA LYS A 129 6.68 -24.29 -17.49
C LYS A 129 5.89 -23.42 -18.48
N ALA A 130 6.51 -22.36 -19.00
CA ALA A 130 5.88 -21.46 -19.97
C ALA A 130 5.73 -22.06 -21.38
N ALA A 131 6.27 -23.25 -21.63
CA ALA A 131 6.05 -23.99 -22.87
C ALA A 131 5.07 -25.17 -22.70
N GLN A 132 4.71 -25.51 -21.45
CA GLN A 132 3.79 -26.59 -21.10
C GLN A 132 2.37 -26.12 -20.82
N GLY A 133 2.18 -24.82 -20.56
CA GLY A 133 0.87 -24.18 -20.40
C GLY A 133 0.71 -23.09 -21.44
#